data_AF-A0A1T5G7U3-F1
#
_entry.id   AF-A0A1T5G7U3-F1
#
_cell.length_a   1.000
_cell.length_b   1.000
_cell.length_c   1.000
_cell.angle_alpha   90.00
_cell.angle_beta   90.00
_cell.angle_gamma   90.00
#
_symmetry.space_group_name_H-M   'P 1'
#
loop_
_entity.id
_entity.type
_entity.pdbx_description
1 polymer ?
#
loop_
_entity_poly.entity_id
_entity_poly.type
_entity_poly.pdbx_seq_one_letter_code
_entity_poly.pdbx_strand_id
1 'polypeptide(L)'
;MRTNPDLYMFDGNGYLHNRHMGIATHASFFLEKPTIGVAKTYYKIENTDFIMPKNIAGAFTDIVIAGVVYGRALRSRKDVKPIFVSCGNEIDLDTAINMTMHFIEKDSRLPIPTRYADLATHQARKLQRDY
;
A
#
# COMPACT_ATOMS: atom_id res chain seq x y z
N MET A 1 17.86 -5.06 11.80
CA MET A 1 16.94 -6.23 11.89
C MET A 1 17.78 -7.49 12.04
N ARG A 2 17.23 -8.56 12.64
CA ARG A 2 17.90 -9.89 12.68
C ARG A 2 17.72 -10.71 11.39
N THR A 3 16.80 -10.28 10.53
CA THR A 3 16.47 -10.91 9.25
C THR A 3 16.62 -9.90 8.11
N ASN A 4 16.73 -10.42 6.88
CA ASN A 4 16.79 -9.63 5.65
C ASN A 4 15.54 -9.95 4.78
N PRO A 5 14.46 -9.16 4.88
CA PRO A 5 13.27 -9.34 4.06
C PRO A 5 13.54 -9.26 2.56
N ASP A 6 12.85 -10.09 1.78
CA ASP A 6 12.89 -10.04 0.31
C ASP A 6 11.96 -8.96 -0.28
N LEU A 7 11.00 -8.49 0.52
CA LEU A 7 10.00 -7.50 0.14
C LEU A 7 9.56 -6.70 1.36
N TYR A 8 9.41 -5.38 1.20
CA TYR A 8 8.83 -4.51 2.20
C TYR A 8 7.49 -3.93 1.74
N MET A 9 6.50 -3.95 2.63
CA MET A 9 5.21 -3.28 2.41
C MET A 9 5.06 -2.13 3.39
N PHE A 10 4.76 -0.94 2.88
CA PHE A 10 4.63 0.28 3.68
C PHE A 10 3.16 0.69 3.80
N ASP A 11 2.74 1.08 5.01
CA ASP A 11 1.48 1.80 5.21
C ASP A 11 1.64 3.26 4.74
N GLY A 12 1.49 3.46 3.43
CA GLY A 12 1.78 4.71 2.74
C GLY A 12 1.93 4.51 1.24
N ASN A 13 2.08 5.59 0.49
CA ASN A 13 2.23 5.52 -0.97
C ASN A 13 3.68 5.21 -1.39
N GLY A 14 3.81 4.70 -2.61
CA GLY A 14 5.07 4.66 -3.37
C GLY A 14 4.96 5.57 -4.60
N TYR A 15 4.86 4.96 -5.77
CA TYR A 15 4.75 5.64 -7.06
C TYR A 15 3.47 6.49 -7.18
N LEU A 16 2.41 6.16 -6.43
CA LEU A 16 1.20 7.00 -6.30
C LEU A 16 1.50 8.26 -5.45
N HIS A 17 2.28 9.16 -6.02
CA HIS A 17 2.72 10.41 -5.40
C HIS A 17 2.99 11.47 -6.48
N ASN A 18 2.85 12.75 -6.16
CA ASN A 18 2.98 13.84 -7.15
C ASN A 18 4.34 13.87 -7.88
N ARG A 19 5.39 13.35 -7.24
CA ARG A 19 6.76 13.25 -7.75
C ARG A 19 7.22 11.79 -7.90
N HIS A 20 6.29 10.84 -7.91
CA HIS A 20 6.58 9.39 -7.92
C HIS A 20 7.48 8.90 -6.77
N MET A 21 7.54 9.66 -5.68
CA MET A 21 8.49 9.49 -4.57
C MET A 21 7.77 9.41 -3.22
N GLY A 22 6.76 8.55 -3.11
CA GLY A 22 6.15 8.20 -1.83
C GLY A 22 7.12 7.45 -0.92
N ILE A 23 6.76 7.26 0.36
CA ILE A 23 7.64 6.63 1.35
C ILE A 23 8.14 5.24 0.94
N ALA A 24 7.32 4.43 0.25
CA ALA A 24 7.74 3.11 -0.20
C ALA A 24 8.85 3.18 -1.27
N THR A 25 8.74 4.12 -2.21
CA THR A 25 9.75 4.38 -3.24
C THR A 25 10.99 5.06 -2.67
N HIS A 26 10.82 5.99 -1.73
CA HIS A 26 11.96 6.66 -1.12
C HIS A 26 12.78 5.70 -0.24
N ALA A 27 12.11 4.87 0.56
CA ALA A 27 12.77 3.92 1.45
C ALA A 27 13.51 2.80 0.70
N SER A 28 13.07 2.41 -0.49
CA SER A 28 13.71 1.32 -1.25
C SER A 28 15.17 1.60 -1.58
N PHE A 29 15.55 2.86 -1.79
CA PHE A 29 16.96 3.22 -2.08
C PHE A 29 17.89 2.93 -0.90
N PHE A 30 17.37 2.96 0.34
CA PHE A 30 18.14 2.66 1.54
C PHE A 30 18.04 1.19 1.95
N LEU A 31 16.94 0.53 1.59
CA LEU A 31 16.72 -0.88 1.89
C LEU A 31 17.32 -1.81 0.84
N GLU A 32 17.54 -1.33 -0.39
CA GLU A 32 18.06 -2.11 -1.53
C GLU A 32 17.25 -3.41 -1.76
N LYS A 33 15.92 -3.27 -1.65
CA LYS A 33 14.95 -4.35 -1.81
C LYS A 33 13.70 -3.84 -2.52
N PRO A 34 12.93 -4.73 -3.17
CA PRO A 34 11.60 -4.43 -3.66
C PRO A 34 10.68 -3.88 -2.57
N THR A 35 9.87 -2.87 -2.93
CA THR A 35 8.94 -2.24 -2.00
C THR A 35 7.56 -2.01 -2.62
N ILE A 36 6.52 -2.07 -1.80
CA ILE A 36 5.13 -1.78 -2.17
C ILE A 36 4.57 -0.73 -1.22
N GLY A 37 3.89 0.28 -1.76
CA GLY A 37 3.05 1.19 -0.98
C GLY A 37 1.62 0.68 -0.90
N VAL A 38 1.09 0.58 0.33
CA VAL A 38 -0.30 0.21 0.62
C VAL A 38 -0.94 1.29 1.49
N ALA A 39 -1.63 2.23 0.87
CA ALA A 39 -2.26 3.34 1.58
C ALA A 39 -3.73 3.04 1.96
N LYS A 40 -4.09 3.42 3.20
CA LYS A 40 -5.46 3.35 3.73
C LYS A 40 -6.42 4.37 3.13
N THR A 41 -5.89 5.51 2.68
CA THR A 41 -6.61 6.69 2.19
C THR A 41 -6.07 7.11 0.82
N TYR A 42 -6.95 7.61 -0.04
CA TYR A 42 -6.53 8.09 -1.36
C TYR A 42 -5.70 9.36 -1.23
N TYR A 43 -4.55 9.39 -1.89
CA TYR A 43 -3.77 10.61 -2.06
C TYR A 43 -4.11 11.20 -3.42
N LYS A 44 -4.97 12.23 -3.40
CA LYS A 44 -5.43 12.92 -4.61
C LYS A 44 -4.27 13.71 -5.22
N ILE A 45 -3.99 13.45 -6.49
CA ILE A 45 -2.97 14.15 -7.27
C ILE A 45 -3.71 14.93 -8.34
N GLU A 46 -3.48 16.24 -8.36
CA GLU A 46 -4.20 17.18 -9.22
C GLU A 46 -5.72 17.06 -9.02
N ASN A 47 -6.50 17.13 -10.11
CA ASN A 47 -7.95 16.98 -10.08
C ASN A 47 -8.41 15.55 -10.44
N THR A 48 -7.51 14.57 -10.33
CA THR A 48 -7.83 13.17 -10.67
C THR A 48 -8.50 12.48 -9.49
N ASP A 49 -9.65 11.86 -9.72
CA ASP A 49 -10.27 10.93 -8.78
C ASP A 49 -10.08 9.49 -9.25
N PHE A 50 -10.04 8.55 -8.29
CA PHE A 50 -10.05 7.13 -8.63
C PHE A 50 -11.46 6.64 -8.95
N ILE A 51 -11.56 5.64 -9.81
CA ILE A 51 -12.81 4.94 -10.08
C ILE A 51 -13.01 3.90 -8.98
N MET A 52 -14.19 3.83 -8.35
CA MET A 52 -14.44 2.83 -7.31
C MET A 52 -14.40 1.41 -7.92
N PRO A 53 -13.58 0.47 -7.39
CA PRO A 53 -13.55 -0.90 -7.89
C PRO A 53 -14.85 -1.64 -7.53
N LYS A 54 -15.18 -2.66 -8.33
CA LYS A 54 -16.31 -3.56 -8.08
C LYS A 54 -16.27 -4.08 -6.64
N ASN A 55 -17.43 -4.34 -6.07
CA ASN A 55 -17.54 -4.84 -4.70
C ASN A 55 -17.35 -6.36 -4.63
N ILE A 56 -16.20 -6.83 -5.10
CA ILE A 56 -15.73 -8.22 -5.02
C ILE A 56 -14.26 -8.21 -4.66
N ALA A 57 -13.81 -9.16 -3.83
CA ALA A 57 -12.42 -9.22 -3.41
C ALA A 57 -11.49 -9.41 -4.63
N GLY A 58 -10.36 -8.70 -4.64
CA GLY A 58 -9.40 -8.68 -5.74
C GLY A 58 -9.76 -7.73 -6.90
N ALA A 59 -10.97 -7.19 -6.97
CA ALA A 59 -11.28 -6.19 -8.01
C ALA A 59 -10.47 -4.92 -7.81
N PHE A 60 -9.98 -4.36 -8.91
CA PHE A 60 -9.25 -3.11 -8.90
C PHE A 60 -9.64 -2.23 -10.09
N THR A 61 -9.24 -0.97 -9.99
CA THR A 61 -9.28 0.03 -11.05
C THR A 61 -7.94 0.76 -11.05
N ASP A 62 -7.41 1.02 -12.24
CA ASP A 62 -6.19 1.80 -12.38
C ASP A 62 -6.44 3.27 -12.02
N ILE A 63 -5.47 3.87 -11.35
CA ILE A 63 -5.44 5.29 -11.03
C ILE A 63 -4.57 5.94 -12.11
N VAL A 64 -5.22 6.57 -13.08
CA VAL A 64 -4.56 7.13 -14.27
C VAL A 64 -4.49 8.64 -14.18
N ILE A 65 -3.30 9.21 -14.22
CA ILE A 65 -3.06 10.66 -14.20
C ILE A 65 -2.28 11.01 -15.46
N ALA A 66 -2.85 11.91 -16.28
CA ALA A 66 -2.28 12.29 -17.58
C ALA A 66 -1.90 11.10 -18.49
N GLY A 67 -2.71 10.03 -18.48
CA GLY A 67 -2.48 8.81 -19.28
C GLY A 67 -1.48 7.81 -18.68
N VAL A 68 -0.91 8.10 -17.51
CA VAL A 68 0.05 7.23 -16.82
C VAL A 68 -0.62 6.54 -15.62
N VAL A 69 -0.39 5.25 -15.47
CA VAL A 69 -0.89 4.47 -14.32
C VAL A 69 0.01 4.69 -13.11
N TYR A 70 -0.53 5.26 -12.04
CA TYR A 70 0.22 5.54 -10.81
C TYR A 70 0.11 4.42 -9.75
N GLY A 71 -0.93 3.60 -9.88
CA GLY A 71 -1.29 2.56 -8.93
C GLY A 71 -2.73 2.12 -9.15
N ARG A 72 -3.29 1.42 -8.18
CA ARG A 72 -4.64 0.84 -8.26
C ARG A 72 -5.42 1.08 -6.98
N ALA A 73 -6.70 1.40 -7.12
CA ALA A 73 -7.66 1.27 -6.03
C ALA A 73 -8.11 -0.18 -5.98
N LEU A 74 -7.72 -0.91 -4.94
CA LEU A 74 -7.91 -2.33 -4.78
C LEU A 74 -8.98 -2.64 -3.73
N ARG A 75 -10.00 -3.40 -4.12
CA ARG A 75 -10.96 -4.04 -3.20
C ARG A 75 -10.31 -5.30 -2.61
N SER A 76 -9.48 -5.15 -1.59
CA SER A 76 -8.85 -6.31 -0.92
C SER A 76 -9.88 -7.23 -0.27
N ARG A 77 -10.98 -6.67 0.22
CA ARG A 77 -12.12 -7.40 0.78
C ARG A 77 -13.46 -6.80 0.33
N LYS A 78 -14.48 -7.64 0.25
CA LYS A 78 -15.86 -7.23 -0.02
C LYS A 78 -16.40 -6.34 1.11
N ASP A 79 -17.26 -5.40 0.76
CA ASP A 79 -18.05 -4.56 1.69
C ASP A 79 -17.23 -3.63 2.60
N VAL A 80 -15.94 -3.46 2.34
CA VAL A 80 -15.05 -2.54 3.07
C VAL A 80 -14.39 -1.55 2.11
N LYS A 81 -13.95 -0.39 2.61
CA LYS A 81 -13.25 0.63 1.81
C LYS A 81 -12.03 0.03 1.08
N PRO A 82 -11.80 0.39 -0.20
CA PRO A 82 -10.62 -0.08 -0.92
C PRO A 82 -9.33 0.46 -0.28
N ILE A 83 -8.23 -0.20 -0.58
CA ILE A 83 -6.87 0.27 -0.30
C ILE A 83 -6.24 0.77 -1.60
N PHE A 84 -5.21 1.60 -1.52
CA PHE A 84 -4.53 2.16 -2.68
C PHE A 84 -3.14 1.58 -2.75
N VAL A 85 -2.90 0.77 -3.78
CA VAL A 85 -1.64 0.03 -3.95
C VAL A 85 -0.86 0.66 -5.08
N SER A 86 0.42 0.93 -4.83
CA SER A 86 1.35 1.43 -5.84
C SER A 86 2.70 0.75 -5.68
N CYS A 87 3.41 0.53 -6.78
CA CYS A 87 4.81 0.13 -6.74
C CYS A 87 5.61 1.07 -5.85
N GLY A 88 6.55 0.56 -5.08
CA GLY A 88 7.59 1.36 -4.47
C GLY A 88 8.78 1.46 -5.42
N ASN A 89 9.59 0.41 -5.49
CA ASN A 89 10.67 0.23 -6.46
C ASN A 89 10.94 -1.27 -6.71
N GLU A 90 11.62 -1.61 -7.80
CA GLU A 90 12.03 -2.97 -8.19
C GLU A 90 10.90 -4.02 -8.25
N ILE A 91 9.66 -3.56 -8.47
CA ILE A 91 8.48 -4.41 -8.59
C ILE A 91 7.48 -3.77 -9.56
N ASP A 92 6.89 -4.58 -10.43
CA ASP A 92 5.80 -4.14 -11.30
C ASP A 92 4.45 -4.13 -10.56
N LEU A 93 3.46 -3.45 -11.14
CA LEU A 93 2.17 -3.22 -10.49
C LEU A 93 1.31 -4.48 -10.36
N ASP A 94 1.41 -5.41 -11.32
CA ASP A 94 0.65 -6.67 -11.26
C ASP A 94 1.20 -7.56 -10.14
N THR A 95 2.51 -7.68 -10.04
CA THR A 95 3.20 -8.36 -8.94
C THR A 95 2.88 -7.70 -7.60
N ALA A 96 2.88 -6.36 -7.52
CA ALA A 96 2.52 -5.65 -6.28
C ALA A 96 1.08 -5.95 -5.82
N ILE A 97 0.13 -6.04 -6.74
CA ILE A 97 -1.26 -6.41 -6.43
C ILE A 97 -1.36 -7.87 -5.99
N ASN A 98 -0.72 -8.78 -6.70
CA ASN A 98 -0.71 -10.21 -6.36
C ASN A 98 -0.13 -10.45 -4.97
N MET A 99 1.03 -9.83 -4.66
CA MET A 99 1.66 -9.92 -3.34
C MET A 99 0.79 -9.29 -2.26
N THR A 100 0.15 -8.14 -2.55
CA THR A 100 -0.77 -7.52 -1.60
C THR A 100 -1.94 -8.44 -1.29
N MET A 101 -2.58 -9.02 -2.30
CA MET A 101 -3.71 -9.95 -2.15
C MET A 101 -3.31 -11.25 -1.44
N HIS A 102 -2.10 -11.76 -1.70
CA HIS A 102 -1.58 -12.96 -1.05
C HIS A 102 -1.52 -12.80 0.48
N PHE A 103 -1.21 -11.60 0.96
CA PHE A 103 -1.14 -11.31 2.40
C PHE A 103 -2.44 -10.75 3.00
N ILE A 104 -3.57 -10.74 2.28
CA ILE A 104 -4.86 -10.34 2.85
C ILE A 104 -5.48 -11.49 3.65
N GLU A 105 -5.89 -11.22 4.89
CA GLU A 105 -6.64 -12.15 5.74
C GLU A 105 -8.14 -11.80 5.83
N LYS A 106 -8.93 -12.75 6.35
CA LYS A 106 -10.40 -12.63 6.42
C LYS A 106 -10.91 -11.51 7.31
N ASP A 107 -10.11 -10.97 8.20
CA ASP A 107 -10.50 -10.02 9.25
C ASP A 107 -9.90 -8.62 9.06
N SER A 108 -9.08 -8.40 8.02
CA SER A 108 -8.46 -7.11 7.74
C SER A 108 -8.45 -6.79 6.24
N ARG A 109 -8.72 -5.52 5.89
CA ARG A 109 -8.53 -5.02 4.51
C ARG A 109 -7.07 -4.71 4.18
N LEU A 110 -6.19 -4.69 5.17
CA LEU A 110 -4.76 -4.44 5.05
C LEU A 110 -4.01 -5.77 5.05
N PRO A 111 -2.92 -5.89 4.28
CA PRO A 111 -2.10 -7.09 4.26
C PRO A 111 -1.40 -7.26 5.62
N ILE A 112 -1.19 -8.52 6.02
CA ILE A 112 -0.62 -8.95 7.31
C ILE A 112 0.58 -8.07 7.73
N PRO A 113 1.60 -7.81 6.88
CA PRO A 113 2.77 -7.04 7.29
C PRO A 113 2.42 -5.62 7.77
N THR A 114 1.61 -4.89 6.99
CA THR A 114 1.22 -3.52 7.32
C THR A 114 0.24 -3.46 8.49
N ARG A 115 -0.65 -4.47 8.61
CA ARG A 115 -1.59 -4.56 9.72
C ARG A 115 -0.86 -4.75 11.05
N TYR A 116 0.08 -5.68 11.12
CA TYR A 116 0.82 -5.95 12.35
C TYR A 116 1.76 -4.80 12.73
N ALA A 117 2.39 -4.15 11.74
CA ALA A 117 3.14 -2.93 11.98
C ALA A 117 2.26 -1.83 12.60
N ASP A 118 1.07 -1.59 12.03
CA ASP A 118 0.12 -0.58 12.55
C ASP A 118 -0.31 -0.89 13.99
N LEU A 119 -0.69 -2.13 14.29
CA LEU A 119 -1.05 -2.57 15.65
C LEU A 119 0.10 -2.37 16.64
N ALA A 120 1.33 -2.73 16.26
CA ALA A 120 2.51 -2.57 17.10
C ALA A 120 2.81 -1.09 17.38
N THR A 121 2.67 -0.21 16.38
CA THR A 121 2.88 1.23 16.58
C THR A 121 1.83 1.85 17.51
N HIS A 122 0.57 1.41 17.44
CA HIS A 122 -0.46 1.85 18.38
C HIS A 122 -0.18 1.41 19.81
N GLN A 123 0.28 0.17 20.02
CA GLN A 123 0.67 -0.32 21.34
C GLN A 123 1.86 0.47 21.90
N ALA A 124 2.90 0.72 21.10
CA ALA A 124 4.07 1.48 21.52
C ALA A 124 3.73 2.92 21.90
N ARG A 125 2.87 3.60 21.11
CA ARG A 125 2.40 4.97 21.42
C ARG A 125 1.60 5.04 22.71
N LYS A 126 0.83 3.99 23.05
CA LYS A 126 0.11 3.92 24.32
C LYS A 126 1.09 3.83 25.49
N LEU A 127 2.06 2.91 25.40
CA LEU A 127 3.09 2.74 26.43
C LEU A 127 3.90 4.03 26.67
N GLN A 128 4.23 4.78 25.61
CA GLN A 128 4.95 6.06 25.75
C GLN A 128 4.14 7.19 26.39
N ARG A 129 2.80 7.13 26.34
CA ARG A 129 1.92 8.14 26.98
C ARG A 129 1.68 7.86 28.45
N ASP A 130 1.85 6.60 28.85
CA ASP A 130 1.67 6.14 30.23
C ASP A 130 2.96 6.33 31.07
N TYR A 131 4.04 6.83 30.45
CA TYR A 131 5.29 7.31 31.07
C TYR A 131 5.31 8.83 31.15
#